data_AF-A0A1E3VX19-F1
#
_entry.id   AF-A0A1E3VX19-F1
#
_cell.length_a   1.000
_cell.length_b   1.000
_cell.length_c   1.000
_cell.angle_alpha   90.00
_cell.angle_beta   90.00
_cell.angle_gamma   90.00
#
_symmetry.space_group_name_H-M   'P 1'
#
loop_
_entity.id
_entity.type
_entity.pdbx_description
1 polymer ?
#
loop_
_entity_poly.entity_id
_entity_poly.type
_entity_poly.pdbx_seq_one_letter_code
_entity_poly.pdbx_strand_id
1 'polypeptide(L)'
;MKPGAPLAIVDGVGVSGEPQTELLRRIWKRHAIRNGAAEEVAQKNADNLEKVAVVSAEREEELLTSAGFERLTPIFRGLSIKGWLAFA
;
A
#
# COMPACT_ATOMS: atom_id res chain seq x y z
N MET A 1 9.93 15.07 -13.73
CA MET A 1 10.64 13.91 -14.32
C MET A 1 11.06 14.26 -15.75
N LYS A 2 11.99 13.52 -16.37
CA LYS A 2 12.23 13.70 -17.82
C LYS A 2 10.91 13.40 -18.58
N PRO A 3 10.57 14.13 -19.65
CA PRO A 3 9.38 13.84 -20.45
C PRO A 3 9.34 12.35 -20.86
N GLY A 4 8.19 11.70 -20.69
CA GLY A 4 7.97 10.28 -21.03
C GLY A 4 8.59 9.24 -20.08
N ALA A 5 9.29 9.65 -19.02
CA ALA A 5 9.79 8.69 -18.03
C ALA A 5 8.63 8.14 -17.17
N PRO A 6 8.50 6.82 -16.98
CA PRO A 6 7.49 6.26 -16.08
C PRO A 6 7.89 6.44 -14.62
N LEU A 7 6.90 6.55 -13.73
CA LEU A 7 7.05 6.47 -12.29
C LEU A 7 6.61 5.08 -11.81
N ALA A 8 7.49 4.38 -11.09
CA ALA A 8 7.12 3.16 -10.38
C ALA A 8 6.86 3.50 -8.91
N ILE A 9 5.69 3.11 -8.39
CA ILE A 9 5.34 3.27 -6.98
C ILE A 9 4.84 1.94 -6.43
N VAL A 10 5.30 1.59 -5.23
CA VAL A 10 4.81 0.47 -4.44
C VAL A 10 4.59 1.00 -3.04
N ASP A 11 3.35 1.01 -2.59
CA ASP A 11 2.97 1.66 -1.35
C ASP A 11 1.95 0.85 -0.54
N GLY A 12 1.92 1.13 0.76
CA GLY A 12 0.88 0.69 1.68
C GLY A 12 -0.40 1.48 1.45
N VAL A 13 -1.52 0.79 1.26
CA VAL A 13 -2.84 1.38 1.10
C VAL A 13 -3.82 0.84 2.15
N GLY A 14 -4.80 1.67 2.48
CA GLY A 14 -5.90 1.35 3.36
C GLY A 14 -6.26 2.53 4.26
N VAL A 15 -7.50 2.59 4.69
CA VAL A 15 -7.98 3.59 5.65
C VAL A 15 -8.18 2.93 7.00
N SER A 16 -7.57 3.50 8.05
CA SER A 16 -7.64 2.94 9.40
C SER A 16 -9.08 2.87 9.90
N GLY A 17 -9.45 1.77 10.54
CA GLY A 17 -10.82 1.54 11.02
C GLY A 17 -11.79 1.00 9.97
N GLU A 18 -11.43 0.99 8.68
CA GLU A 18 -12.24 0.30 7.68
C GLU A 18 -12.15 -1.22 7.85
N PRO A 19 -13.28 -1.96 7.80
CA PRO A 19 -13.28 -3.40 8.05
C PRO A 19 -12.31 -4.19 7.17
N GLN A 20 -12.15 -3.79 5.91
CA GLN A 20 -11.25 -4.44 4.97
C GLN A 20 -9.78 -4.18 5.31
N THR A 21 -9.41 -2.94 5.65
CA THR A 21 -8.06 -2.57 6.10
C THR A 21 -7.67 -3.36 7.34
N GLU A 22 -8.56 -3.44 8.33
CA GLU A 22 -8.32 -4.19 9.56
C GLU A 22 -8.18 -5.70 9.29
N LEU A 23 -8.96 -6.25 8.37
CA LEU A 23 -8.82 -7.64 7.95
C LEU A 23 -7.45 -7.91 7.31
N LEU A 24 -7.04 -7.07 6.36
CA LEU A 24 -5.75 -7.21 5.67
C LEU A 24 -4.59 -7.07 6.65
N ARG A 25 -4.68 -6.18 7.64
CA ARG A 25 -3.68 -6.04 8.70
C ARG A 25 -3.57 -7.30 9.56
N ARG A 26 -4.69 -7.91 9.95
CA ARG A 26 -4.69 -9.19 10.67
C ARG A 26 -4.04 -10.30 9.86
N ILE A 27 -4.32 -10.37 8.56
CA ILE A 27 -3.71 -11.35 7.65
C ILE A 27 -2.20 -11.10 7.55
N TRP A 28 -1.76 -9.84 7.41
CA TRP A 28 -0.35 -9.47 7.37
C TRP A 28 0.39 -9.87 8.65
N LYS A 29 -0.14 -9.54 9.84
CA LYS A 29 0.43 -9.95 11.13
C LYS A 29 0.57 -11.47 11.20
N ARG A 30 -0.49 -12.21 10.86
CA ARG A 30 -0.47 -13.69 10.87
C ARG A 30 0.56 -14.25 9.89
N HIS A 31 0.69 -13.65 8.70
CA HIS A 31 1.69 -14.03 7.72
C HIS A 31 3.11 -13.83 8.26
N ALA A 32 3.40 -12.68 8.89
CA ALA A 32 4.71 -12.42 9.48
C ALA A 32 5.08 -13.47 10.55
N ILE A 33 4.16 -13.77 11.47
CA ILE A 33 4.37 -14.79 12.52
C ILE A 33 4.65 -16.16 11.91
N ARG A 34 3.87 -16.55 10.89
CA ARG A 34 4.05 -17.84 10.19
C ARG A 34 5.37 -17.95 9.44
N ASN A 35 6.01 -16.82 9.12
CA ASN A 35 7.33 -16.77 8.49
C ASN A 35 8.46 -16.52 9.51
N GLY A 36 8.20 -16.75 10.80
CA GLY A 36 9.23 -16.75 11.84
C GLY A 36 9.47 -15.41 12.53
N ALA A 37 8.65 -14.39 12.25
CA ALA A 37 8.69 -13.17 13.06
C ALA A 37 8.17 -13.46 14.48
N ALA A 38 8.86 -12.92 15.50
CA ALA A 38 8.36 -12.94 16.87
C ALA A 38 7.02 -12.18 16.95
N GLU A 39 6.09 -12.70 17.76
CA GLU A 39 4.73 -12.15 17.83
C GLU A 39 4.70 -10.67 18.25
N GLU A 40 5.53 -10.29 19.22
CA GLU A 40 5.65 -8.91 19.70
C GLU A 40 6.13 -7.96 18.59
N VAL A 41 7.08 -8.42 17.76
CA VAL A 41 7.59 -7.65 16.61
C VAL A 41 6.50 -7.52 15.55
N ALA A 42 5.77 -8.60 15.26
CA ALA A 42 4.67 -8.59 14.30
C ALA A 42 3.53 -7.67 14.75
N GLN A 43 3.21 -7.65 16.05
CA GLN A 43 2.21 -6.74 16.63
C GLN A 43 2.66 -5.29 16.51
N LYS A 44 3.88 -4.96 16.97
CA LYS A 44 4.42 -3.60 16.90
C LYS A 44 4.44 -3.06 15.47
N ASN A 45 4.77 -3.90 14.48
CA ASN A 45 4.76 -3.51 13.07
C ASN A 45 3.33 -3.29 12.53
N ALA A 46 2.36 -4.10 12.96
CA ALA A 46 0.96 -3.89 12.62
C ALA A 46 0.41 -2.58 13.19
N ASP A 47 0.76 -2.25 14.45
CA ASP A 47 0.35 -1.01 15.12
C ASP A 47 1.00 0.23 14.49
N ASN A 48 2.25 0.12 14.05
CA ASN A 48 2.93 1.21 13.36
C ASN A 48 2.28 1.54 12.00
N LEU A 49 1.57 0.59 11.38
CA LEU A 49 0.83 0.84 10.15
C LEU A 49 -0.30 1.87 10.37
N GLU A 50 -0.82 2.02 11.60
CA GLU A 50 -1.79 3.08 11.96
C GLU A 50 -1.17 4.47 11.97
N LYS A 51 0.15 4.54 12.15
CA LYS A 51 0.88 5.81 12.29
C LYS A 51 1.39 6.33 10.95
N VAL A 52 1.37 5.49 9.91
CA VAL A 52 1.69 5.89 8.55
C VAL A 52 0.44 6.48 7.94
N ALA A 53 0.56 7.67 7.35
CA ALA A 53 -0.53 8.31 6.61
C ALA A 53 -0.77 7.60 5.28
N VAL A 54 -1.32 6.39 5.34
CA VAL A 54 -1.75 5.62 4.17
C VAL A 54 -3.14 6.08 3.73
N VAL A 55 -3.36 6.10 2.42
CA VAL A 55 -4.65 6.43 1.81
C VAL A 55 -5.24 5.18 1.14
N SER A 56 -6.50 5.26 0.71
CA SER A 56 -7.08 4.18 -0.09
C SER A 56 -6.36 4.05 -1.44
N ALA A 57 -6.46 2.89 -2.08
CA ALA A 57 -5.86 2.68 -3.40
C ALA A 57 -6.45 3.65 -4.44
N GLU A 58 -7.74 3.92 -4.33
CA GLU A 58 -8.47 4.88 -5.18
C GLU A 58 -7.92 6.29 -4.99
N ARG A 59 -7.62 6.69 -3.75
CA ARG A 59 -7.04 7.99 -3.46
C ARG A 59 -5.62 8.12 -3.99
N GLU A 60 -4.83 7.05 -3.94
CA GLU A 60 -3.50 7.00 -4.56
C GLU A 60 -3.58 7.21 -6.08
N GLU A 61 -4.52 6.53 -6.75
CA GLU A 61 -4.76 6.67 -8.19
C GLU A 61 -5.25 8.07 -8.57
N GLU A 62 -6.11 8.69 -7.75
CA GLU A 62 -6.54 10.08 -7.92
C GLU A 62 -5.37 11.07 -7.81
N LEU A 63 -4.46 10.86 -6.85
CA LEU A 63 -3.28 11.70 -6.66
C LEU A 63 -2.33 11.60 -7.86
N LEU A 64 -2.08 10.38 -8.35
CA LEU A 64 -1.27 10.15 -9.55
C LEU A 64 -1.90 10.80 -10.78
N THR A 65 -3.21 10.64 -10.97
CA THR A 65 -3.94 11.26 -12.08
C THR A 65 -3.89 12.78 -11.99
N SER A 66 -4.08 13.35 -10.79
CA SER A 66 -4.00 14.80 -10.55
C SER A 66 -2.61 15.37 -10.77
N ALA A 67 -1.56 14.54 -10.63
CA ALA A 67 -0.18 14.91 -10.93
C ALA A 67 0.15 14.87 -12.44
N GLY A 68 -0.79 14.49 -13.29
CA GLY A 68 -0.64 14.47 -14.75
C GLY A 68 -0.24 13.11 -15.32
N PHE A 69 -0.32 12.02 -14.55
CA PHE A 69 -0.17 10.67 -15.10
C PHE A 69 -1.50 10.17 -15.66
N GLU A 70 -1.54 9.85 -16.95
CA GLU A 70 -2.77 9.46 -17.66
C GLU A 70 -2.99 7.94 -17.68
N ARG A 71 -1.90 7.16 -17.61
CA ARG A 71 -1.98 5.69 -17.65
C ARG A 71 -1.35 5.09 -16.41
N LEU A 72 -2.17 4.47 -15.58
CA LEU A 72 -1.75 3.71 -14.40
C LEU A 72 -1.87 2.22 -14.69
N THR A 73 -0.74 1.51 -14.69
CA THR A 73 -0.70 0.05 -14.89
C THR A 73 -0.37 -0.64 -13.57
N PRO A 74 -1.26 -1.47 -13.01
CA PRO A 74 -0.95 -2.21 -11.79
C PRO A 74 0.18 -3.21 -12.05
N ILE A 75 1.22 -3.18 -11.22
CA ILE A 75 2.37 -4.09 -11.31
C ILE A 75 2.49 -5.02 -10.10
N PHE A 76 1.83 -4.67 -8.99
CA PHE A 76 1.90 -5.46 -7.76
C PHE A 76 0.59 -5.36 -6.97
N ARG A 77 0.12 -6.49 -6.43
CA ARG A 77 -1.04 -6.57 -5.53
C ARG A 77 -0.81 -7.61 -4.46
N GLY A 78 -0.44 -7.18 -3.25
CA GLY A 78 -0.21 -8.06 -2.11
C GLY A 78 -0.81 -7.48 -0.82
N LEU A 79 -1.95 -8.02 -0.39
CA LEU A 79 -2.68 -7.54 0.80
C LEU A 79 -2.89 -6.01 0.75
N SER A 80 -2.43 -5.28 1.76
CA SER A 80 -2.47 -3.82 1.89
C SER A 80 -1.30 -3.12 1.18
N ILE A 81 -0.51 -3.81 0.37
CA ILE A 81 0.55 -3.21 -0.46
C ILE A 81 0.14 -3.33 -1.93
N LYS A 82 0.14 -2.21 -2.64
CA LYS A 82 -0.19 -2.11 -4.06
C LYS A 82 0.92 -1.41 -4.80
N GLY A 83 1.03 -1.65 -6.09
CA GLY A 83 2.01 -0.95 -6.91
C GLY A 83 1.54 -0.70 -8.32
N TRP A 84 1.99 0.41 -8.89
CA TRP A 84 1.63 0.91 -10.20
C TRP A 84 2.87 1.41 -10.96
N LEU A 85 2.81 1.28 -12.29
CA LEU A 85 3.58 2.09 -13.22
C LEU A 85 2.68 3.21 -13.74
N ALA A 86 3.08 4.45 -13.51
CA ALA A 86 2.37 5.64 -13.94
C ALA A 86 3.12 6.29 -15.12
N PHE A 87 2.39 6.61 -16.19
CA PHE A 87 2.91 7.26 -17.40
C PHE A 87 2.18 8.59 -17.62
N ALA A 88 2.94 9.64 -17.90
CA ALA A 88 2.47 10.99 -18.24
C ALA A 88 2.69 11.27 -19.73
#